data_AF-A0A5N6ZP94-F1
#
_entry.id   AF-A0A5N6ZP94-F1
#
_cell.length_a   1.000
_cell.length_b   1.000
_cell.length_c   1.000
_cell.angle_alpha   90.00
_cell.angle_beta   90.00
_cell.angle_gamma   90.00
#
_symmetry.space_group_name_H-M   'P 1'
#
loop_
_entity.id
_entity.type
_entity.pdbx_description
1 polymer ?
#
loop_
_entity_poly.entity_id
_entity_poly.type
_entity_poly.pdbx_seq_one_letter_code
_entity_poly.pdbx_strand_id
1 'polypeptide(L)'
;MTDCAAPKEAINIFSLVRDPSQDPLDEFHSNPPISDFTTGFEGAPDAELRHFATECVTDLAHTRGTSLTISWIAVLDERSLSEITVVMHHYRSKSVWEQTMRESDVDEAEDSIWWKWRVPFSSSFNLWNNIMSLGKDALELYSREEYLGEDGIVDGEVEDPKGVFT
;
A
#
# COMPACT_ATOMS: atom_id res chain seq x y z
N MET A 1 26.74 9.10 -5.79
CA MET A 1 25.45 8.37 -5.75
C MET A 1 24.57 8.98 -6.81
N THR A 2 24.42 8.28 -7.93
CA THR A 2 23.68 8.73 -9.11
C THR A 2 22.63 7.67 -9.49
N ASP A 3 22.13 6.92 -8.50
CA ASP A 3 21.46 5.63 -8.72
C ASP A 3 19.93 5.67 -8.78
N CYS A 4 19.31 6.86 -8.80
CA CYS A 4 17.84 6.99 -8.91
C CYS A 4 17.42 8.07 -9.90
N ALA A 5 18.02 8.11 -11.09
CA ALA A 5 17.45 8.91 -12.17
C ALA A 5 16.18 8.22 -12.68
N ALA A 6 15.02 8.75 -12.32
CA ALA A 6 13.74 8.29 -12.88
C ALA A 6 13.82 8.33 -14.42
N PRO A 7 13.32 7.30 -15.14
CA PRO A 7 13.23 7.34 -16.60
C PRO A 7 12.50 8.61 -17.07
N LYS A 8 12.88 9.17 -18.22
CA LYS A 8 12.31 10.44 -18.73
C LYS A 8 10.78 10.45 -18.85
N GLU A 9 10.18 9.28 -19.00
CA GLU A 9 8.73 9.11 -19.17
C GLU A 9 8.06 8.54 -17.91
N ALA A 10 8.81 8.31 -16.83
CA ALA A 10 8.24 7.82 -15.59
C ALA A 10 7.41 8.91 -14.91
N ILE A 11 6.20 8.56 -14.49
CA ILE A 11 5.31 9.42 -13.73
C ILE A 11 5.31 8.94 -12.28
N ASN A 12 5.59 9.84 -11.34
CA ASN A 12 5.41 9.55 -9.93
C ASN A 12 3.91 9.51 -9.61
N ILE A 13 3.40 8.32 -9.36
CA ILE A 13 2.00 8.07 -9.00
C ILE A 13 1.77 8.05 -7.49
N PHE A 14 2.79 8.34 -6.69
CA PHE A 14 2.74 8.35 -5.24
C PHE A 14 2.68 9.77 -4.68
N SER A 15 1.98 9.89 -3.56
CA SER A 15 2.04 11.03 -2.66
C SER A 15 2.58 10.58 -1.31
N LEU A 16 3.50 11.38 -0.74
CA LEU A 16 4.12 11.11 0.56
C LEU A 16 3.36 11.84 1.66
N VAL A 17 2.93 11.06 2.66
CA VAL A 17 2.48 11.56 3.96
C VAL A 17 3.70 11.60 4.90
N ARG A 18 4.07 12.78 5.41
CA ARG A 18 5.25 12.90 6.29
C ARG A 18 4.87 12.78 7.76
N ASP A 19 3.87 13.55 8.18
CA ASP A 19 3.44 13.63 9.58
C ASP A 19 1.94 14.03 9.69
N PRO A 20 1.31 13.86 10.87
CA PRO A 20 -0.11 14.13 11.06
C PRO A 20 -0.55 15.59 10.89
N SER A 21 0.38 16.55 10.91
CA SER A 21 0.08 17.97 10.70
C SER A 21 0.09 18.38 9.23
N GLN A 22 0.38 17.45 8.31
CA GLN A 22 0.46 17.74 6.89
C GLN A 22 -0.92 18.09 6.31
N ASP A 23 -1.14 19.37 6.03
CA ASP A 23 -2.32 19.91 5.33
C ASP A 23 -1.88 20.98 4.31
N PRO A 24 -2.22 20.85 3.01
CA PRO A 24 -2.85 19.70 2.35
C PRO A 24 -1.83 18.63 1.95
N LEU A 25 -2.32 17.43 1.61
CA LEU A 25 -1.51 16.41 0.95
C LEU A 25 -1.06 16.89 -0.46
N ASP A 26 0.12 16.50 -0.90
CA ASP A 26 0.55 16.71 -2.29
C ASP A 26 -0.37 15.87 -3.22
N GLU A 27 -0.99 16.44 -4.26
CA GLU A 27 -1.93 15.70 -5.14
C GLU A 27 -1.18 14.62 -5.95
N PHE A 28 -0.02 14.97 -6.49
CA PHE A 28 0.96 14.09 -7.11
C PHE A 28 2.36 14.63 -6.83
N HIS A 29 3.38 13.80 -7.01
CA HIS A 29 4.77 14.25 -7.14
C HIS A 29 5.46 14.69 -5.86
N SER A 30 5.46 13.86 -4.82
CA SER A 30 6.54 13.96 -3.83
C SER A 30 7.85 13.59 -4.53
N ASN A 31 8.49 14.60 -5.14
CA ASN A 31 9.63 14.40 -6.01
C ASN A 31 10.87 14.11 -5.17
N PRO A 32 11.57 12.99 -5.44
CA PRO A 32 12.87 12.78 -4.84
C PRO A 32 13.88 13.84 -5.35
N PRO A 33 14.93 14.15 -4.56
CA PRO A 33 15.21 13.60 -3.23
C PRO A 33 14.29 14.18 -2.16
N ILE A 34 13.82 13.32 -1.26
CA ILE A 34 13.08 13.71 -0.06
C ILE A 34 14.10 13.85 1.08
N SER A 35 14.15 15.01 1.71
CA SER A 35 14.97 15.22 2.92
C SER A 35 14.43 14.38 4.07
N ASP A 36 15.33 13.92 4.95
CA ASP A 36 14.95 13.23 6.18
C ASP A 36 13.95 14.08 7.00
N PHE A 37 12.93 13.42 7.53
CA PHE A 37 11.92 14.02 8.39
C PHE A 37 11.58 13.08 9.54
N THR A 38 11.15 13.63 10.67
CA THR A 38 10.59 12.84 11.76
C THR A 38 9.13 12.59 11.45
N THR A 39 8.76 11.33 11.29
CA THR A 39 7.35 10.98 11.19
C THR A 39 6.68 11.15 12.55
N GLY A 40 5.44 11.66 12.55
CA GLY A 40 4.59 11.68 13.75
C GLY A 40 3.77 10.41 13.93
N PHE A 41 4.02 9.36 13.12
CA PHE A 41 3.22 8.13 13.07
C PHE A 41 3.92 6.92 13.71
N GLU A 42 5.05 7.11 14.40
CA GLU A 42 5.77 6.01 15.05
C GLU A 42 4.88 5.29 16.07
N GLY A 43 4.69 3.98 15.88
CA GLY A 43 3.82 3.15 16.72
C GLY A 43 2.31 3.37 16.54
N ALA A 44 1.89 4.17 15.57
CA ALA A 44 0.47 4.36 15.28
C ALA A 44 -0.16 3.05 14.78
N PRO A 45 -1.35 2.66 15.27
CA PRO A 45 -2.03 1.47 14.80
C PRO A 45 -2.51 1.64 13.36
N ASP A 46 -2.60 0.53 12.60
CA ASP A 46 -3.03 0.56 11.20
C ASP A 46 -4.36 1.29 10.99
N ALA A 47 -5.30 1.16 11.93
CA ALA A 47 -6.60 1.81 11.87
C ALA A 47 -6.48 3.35 11.85
N GLU A 48 -5.54 3.90 12.62
CA GLU A 48 -5.27 5.33 12.66
C GLU A 48 -4.61 5.80 11.37
N LEU A 49 -3.63 5.04 10.86
CA LEU A 49 -2.99 5.33 9.57
C LEU A 49 -4.01 5.34 8.41
N ARG A 50 -4.88 4.32 8.36
CA ARG A 50 -5.94 4.19 7.36
C ARG A 50 -6.96 5.33 7.47
N HIS A 51 -7.35 5.69 8.69
CA HIS A 51 -8.28 6.79 8.93
C HIS A 51 -7.69 8.12 8.44
N PHE A 52 -6.48 8.45 8.88
CA PHE A 52 -5.79 9.67 8.47
C PHE A 52 -5.64 9.76 6.95
N ALA A 53 -5.15 8.69 6.31
CA ALA A 53 -4.98 8.68 4.86
C ALA A 53 -6.33 8.81 4.12
N THR A 54 -7.42 8.24 4.66
CA THR A 54 -8.78 8.39 4.13
C THR A 54 -9.25 9.84 4.21
N GLU A 55 -9.02 10.52 5.34
CA GLU A 55 -9.35 11.93 5.51
C GLU A 55 -8.58 12.80 4.51
N CYS A 56 -7.25 12.61 4.38
CA CYS A 56 -6.44 13.36 3.42
C CYS A 56 -6.92 13.22 1.97
N VAL A 57 -7.22 11.99 1.53
CA VAL A 57 -7.71 11.75 0.15
C VAL A 57 -9.10 12.35 -0.05
N THR A 58 -9.97 12.27 0.97
CA THR A 58 -11.32 12.85 0.92
C THR A 58 -11.27 14.37 0.82
N ASP A 59 -10.41 15.01 1.62
CA ASP A 59 -10.24 16.47 1.60
C ASP A 59 -9.65 16.95 0.27
N LEU A 60 -8.67 16.22 -0.29
CA LEU A 60 -8.15 16.51 -1.63
C LEU A 60 -9.23 16.39 -2.71
N ALA A 61 -10.03 15.32 -2.66
CA ALA A 61 -11.12 15.11 -3.60
C ALA A 61 -12.15 16.24 -3.54
N HIS A 62 -12.44 16.74 -2.34
CA HIS A 62 -13.40 17.82 -2.12
C HIS A 62 -12.87 19.20 -2.54
N THR A 63 -11.59 19.48 -2.32
CA THR A 63 -11.02 20.82 -2.49
C THR A 63 -10.43 21.08 -3.86
N ARG A 64 -9.84 20.06 -4.52
CA ARG A 64 -9.07 20.23 -5.77
C ARG A 64 -9.49 19.26 -6.88
N GLY A 65 -10.25 18.22 -6.53
CA GLY A 65 -10.37 17.02 -7.35
C GLY A 65 -9.06 16.23 -7.28
N THR A 66 -9.15 14.91 -7.16
CA THR A 66 -7.95 14.06 -7.10
C THR A 66 -8.23 12.73 -7.80
N SER A 67 -7.19 12.14 -8.38
CA SER A 67 -7.20 10.75 -8.84
C SER A 67 -6.47 9.80 -7.88
N LEU A 68 -6.02 10.31 -6.72
CA LEU A 68 -5.57 9.46 -5.62
C LEU A 68 -6.75 8.62 -5.11
N THR A 69 -6.45 7.38 -4.75
CA THR A 69 -7.41 6.44 -4.20
C THR A 69 -6.82 5.81 -2.96
N ILE A 70 -7.66 5.63 -1.93
CA ILE A 70 -7.28 4.97 -0.69
C ILE A 70 -7.20 3.44 -0.81
N SER A 71 -7.43 2.90 -2.02
CA SER A 71 -7.37 1.44 -2.26
C SER A 71 -6.00 0.83 -1.97
N TRP A 72 -4.94 1.64 -1.95
CA TRP A 72 -3.59 1.22 -1.61
C TRP A 72 -2.90 2.21 -0.68
N ILE A 73 -2.22 1.69 0.34
CA ILE A 73 -1.33 2.46 1.21
C ILE A 73 -0.01 1.70 1.32
N ALA A 74 1.11 2.39 1.16
CA ALA A 74 2.44 1.83 1.40
C ALA A 74 2.97 2.41 2.72
N VAL A 75 3.22 1.54 3.69
CA VAL A 75 3.66 1.90 5.05
C VAL A 75 5.11 1.48 5.26
N LEU A 76 5.90 2.41 5.80
CA LEU A 76 7.25 2.14 6.28
C LEU A 76 7.17 1.92 7.79
N ASP A 77 7.41 0.68 8.23
CA ASP A 77 7.43 0.30 9.63
C ASP A 77 8.87 0.27 10.19
N GLU A 78 9.03 -0.09 11.46
CA GLU A 78 10.35 -0.18 12.10
C GLU A 78 11.28 -1.21 11.44
N ARG A 79 10.74 -2.19 10.70
CA ARG A 79 11.50 -3.24 10.00
C ARG A 79 11.87 -2.82 8.58
N SER A 80 11.13 -1.89 7.96
CA SER A 80 11.31 -1.47 6.57
C SER A 80 12.74 -1.07 6.23
N LEU A 81 13.41 -0.34 7.12
CA LEU A 81 14.78 0.11 6.87
C LEU A 81 15.80 -1.04 6.99
N SER A 82 15.66 -1.89 8.01
CA SER A 82 16.60 -3.00 8.25
C SER A 82 16.42 -4.14 7.26
N GLU A 83 15.20 -4.39 6.80
CA GLU A 83 14.85 -5.51 5.92
C GLU A 83 14.73 -5.08 4.46
N ILE A 84 14.79 -3.77 4.15
CA ILE A 84 14.62 -3.24 2.80
C ILE A 84 13.24 -3.63 2.24
N THR A 85 12.21 -3.50 3.08
CA THR A 85 10.83 -3.90 2.82
C THR A 85 9.85 -2.74 2.99
N VAL A 86 8.65 -2.91 2.46
CA VAL A 86 7.49 -2.02 2.65
C VAL A 86 6.27 -2.86 2.97
N VAL A 87 5.39 -2.35 3.83
CA VAL A 87 4.11 -2.99 4.11
C VAL A 87 3.05 -2.38 3.18
N MET A 88 2.52 -3.20 2.28
CA MET A 88 1.49 -2.82 1.32
C MET A 88 0.12 -3.16 1.92
N HIS A 89 -0.71 -2.15 2.14
CA HIS A 89 -2.10 -2.29 2.54
C HIS A 89 -3.00 -2.17 1.31
N HIS A 90 -3.91 -3.11 1.12
CA HIS A 90 -4.94 -3.04 0.08
C HIS A 90 -6.32 -3.05 0.70
N TYR A 91 -7.14 -2.09 0.28
CA TYR A 91 -8.50 -1.91 0.73
C TYR A 91 -9.51 -2.41 -0.29
N ARG A 92 -10.57 -3.05 0.21
CA ARG A 92 -11.79 -3.26 -0.54
C ARG A 92 -13.01 -3.11 0.35
N SER A 93 -14.07 -2.48 -0.16
CA SER A 93 -15.35 -2.46 0.55
C SER A 93 -15.91 -3.88 0.66
N LYS A 94 -16.40 -4.24 1.85
CA LYS A 94 -17.07 -5.51 2.11
C LYS A 94 -18.31 -5.69 1.23
N SER A 95 -19.11 -4.64 1.06
CA SER A 95 -20.29 -4.68 0.16
C SER A 95 -19.92 -5.02 -1.29
N VAL A 96 -18.82 -4.47 -1.80
CA VAL A 96 -18.32 -4.75 -3.16
C VAL A 96 -17.75 -6.15 -3.21
N TRP A 97 -17.04 -6.59 -2.17
CA TRP A 97 -16.52 -7.94 -2.06
C TRP A 97 -17.65 -8.99 -2.08
N GLU A 98 -18.64 -8.86 -1.21
CA GLU A 98 -19.80 -9.75 -1.08
C GLU A 98 -20.67 -9.79 -2.34
N GLN A 99 -20.90 -8.64 -3.00
CA GLN A 99 -21.62 -8.62 -4.27
C GLN A 99 -20.88 -9.38 -5.38
N THR A 100 -19.54 -9.38 -5.32
CA THR A 100 -18.69 -10.07 -6.29
C THR A 100 -18.48 -11.54 -5.90
N MET A 101 -18.68 -11.90 -4.63
CA MET A 101 -18.41 -13.23 -4.06
C MET A 101 -19.70 -13.85 -3.51
N ARG A 102 -20.28 -14.80 -4.26
CA ARG A 102 -21.24 -15.74 -3.67
C ARG A 102 -20.49 -16.60 -2.66
N GLU A 103 -20.76 -16.38 -1.38
CA GLU A 103 -20.28 -17.15 -0.22
C GLU A 103 -18.82 -16.86 0.19
N SER A 104 -18.63 -15.94 1.13
CA SER A 104 -17.45 -15.92 2.00
C SER A 104 -17.85 -15.42 3.39
N ASP A 105 -17.56 -16.19 4.43
CA ASP A 105 -17.68 -15.76 5.83
C ASP A 105 -16.58 -14.73 6.10
N VAL A 106 -16.95 -13.45 6.11
CA VAL A 106 -16.07 -12.34 6.50
C VAL A 106 -16.64 -11.75 7.78
N ASP A 107 -15.79 -11.66 8.81
CA ASP A 107 -16.12 -11.17 10.15
C ASP A 107 -16.92 -9.86 10.12
N GLU A 108 -18.02 -9.79 10.87
CA GLU A 108 -19.11 -8.79 10.75
C GLU A 108 -18.77 -7.41 11.33
N ALA A 109 -17.55 -7.20 11.80
CA ALA A 109 -17.19 -6.02 12.58
C ALA A 109 -16.76 -4.78 11.74
N GLU A 110 -16.39 -4.94 10.46
CA GLU A 110 -15.95 -3.83 9.60
C GLU A 110 -16.61 -3.86 8.20
N ASP A 111 -17.03 -2.69 7.71
CA ASP A 111 -17.54 -2.49 6.33
C ASP A 111 -16.43 -2.58 5.25
N SER A 112 -15.20 -2.86 5.68
CA SER A 112 -13.98 -2.85 4.88
C SER A 112 -13.13 -4.09 5.13
N ILE A 113 -12.48 -4.57 4.08
CA ILE A 113 -11.47 -5.63 4.16
C ILE A 113 -10.11 -5.02 3.83
N TRP A 114 -9.12 -5.32 4.66
CA TRP A 114 -7.75 -4.87 4.50
C TRP A 114 -6.81 -6.06 4.47
N TRP A 115 -6.05 -6.17 3.38
CA TRP A 115 -4.94 -7.11 3.29
C TRP A 115 -3.63 -6.38 3.52
N LYS A 116 -2.67 -7.06 4.17
CA LYS A 116 -1.34 -6.52 4.46
C LYS A 116 -0.28 -7.50 3.98
N TRP A 117 0.65 -7.02 3.18
CA TRP A 117 1.82 -7.78 2.76
C TRP A 117 3.09 -7.02 3.04
N ARG A 118 4.06 -7.67 3.69
CA ARG A 118 5.42 -7.17 3.76
C ARG A 118 6.17 -7.69 2.56
N VAL A 119 6.66 -6.79 1.73
CA VAL A 119 7.37 -7.14 0.49
C VAL A 119 8.67 -6.36 0.37
N PRO A 120 9.71 -6.91 -0.28
CA PRO A 120 10.87 -6.13 -0.68
C PRO A 120 10.45 -4.90 -1.50
N PHE A 121 11.13 -3.76 -1.33
CA PHE A 121 10.84 -2.55 -2.11
C PHE A 121 10.84 -2.82 -3.63
N SER A 122 11.77 -3.65 -4.10
CA SER A 122 11.89 -4.06 -5.50
C SER A 122 10.69 -4.83 -6.05
N SER A 123 9.91 -5.46 -5.17
CA SER A 123 8.78 -6.32 -5.53
C SER A 123 7.42 -5.64 -5.32
N SER A 124 7.37 -4.51 -4.61
CA SER A 124 6.14 -3.77 -4.31
C SER A 124 5.28 -3.46 -5.55
N PHE A 125 5.91 -2.99 -6.64
CA PHE A 125 5.21 -2.68 -7.89
C PHE A 125 4.67 -3.94 -8.60
N ASN A 126 5.38 -5.08 -8.48
CA ASN A 126 4.90 -6.35 -9.05
C ASN A 126 3.69 -6.88 -8.29
N LEU A 127 3.71 -6.83 -6.95
CA LEU A 127 2.54 -7.18 -6.14
C LEU A 127 1.33 -6.33 -6.53
N TRP A 128 1.51 -5.00 -6.59
CA TRP A 128 0.45 -4.08 -7.00
C TRP A 128 -0.14 -4.46 -8.37
N ASN A 129 0.71 -4.67 -9.39
CA ASN A 129 0.24 -5.06 -10.73
C ASN A 129 -0.49 -6.41 -10.72
N ASN A 130 0.02 -7.41 -9.99
CA ASN A 130 -0.59 -8.73 -9.93
C ASN A 130 -1.99 -8.67 -9.30
N ILE A 131 -2.15 -7.93 -8.20
CA ILE A 131 -3.45 -7.77 -7.56
C ILE A 131 -4.42 -7.00 -8.48
N MET A 132 -3.94 -5.94 -9.13
CA MET A 132 -4.75 -5.16 -10.07
C MET A 132 -5.14 -5.94 -11.33
N SER A 133 -4.33 -6.90 -11.78
CA SER A 133 -4.54 -7.64 -13.02
C SER A 133 -5.30 -8.96 -12.82
N LEU A 134 -4.97 -9.71 -11.76
CA LEU A 134 -5.55 -11.03 -11.49
C LEU A 134 -6.67 -10.98 -10.45
N GLY A 135 -6.81 -9.87 -9.72
CA GLY A 135 -7.87 -9.65 -8.75
C GLY A 135 -7.88 -10.73 -7.67
N LYS A 136 -8.95 -11.52 -7.64
CA LYS A 136 -9.19 -12.56 -6.63
C LYS A 136 -8.05 -13.58 -6.57
N ASP A 137 -7.61 -14.07 -7.72
CA ASP A 137 -6.64 -15.18 -7.76
C ASP A 137 -5.30 -14.76 -7.15
N ALA A 138 -4.90 -13.50 -7.37
CA ALA A 138 -3.75 -12.93 -6.70
C ALA A 138 -4.01 -12.72 -5.19
N LEU A 139 -5.18 -12.21 -4.79
CA LEU A 139 -5.51 -12.06 -3.36
C LEU A 139 -5.42 -13.40 -2.62
N GLU A 140 -5.96 -14.48 -3.18
CA GLU A 140 -5.88 -15.82 -2.59
C GLU A 140 -4.43 -16.33 -2.55
N LEU A 141 -3.68 -16.16 -3.64
CA LEU A 141 -2.29 -16.61 -3.72
C LEU A 141 -1.37 -15.90 -2.72
N TYR A 142 -1.53 -14.59 -2.58
CA TYR A 142 -0.66 -13.77 -1.73
C TYR A 142 -1.13 -13.69 -0.28
N SER A 143 -2.33 -14.12 0.08
CA SER A 143 -2.87 -14.01 1.46
C SER A 143 -3.00 -15.35 2.18
N ARG A 144 -2.16 -16.32 1.81
CA ARG A 144 -2.20 -17.67 2.37
C ARG A 144 -1.70 -17.67 3.80
N GLU A 145 -2.43 -18.35 4.69
CA GLU A 145 -2.15 -18.35 6.14
C GLU A 145 -0.76 -18.90 6.49
N GLU A 146 -0.20 -19.81 5.69
CA GLU A 146 1.16 -20.33 5.91
C GLU A 146 2.26 -19.27 5.78
N TYR A 147 1.97 -18.11 5.19
CA TYR A 147 2.88 -16.98 5.05
C TYR A 147 2.57 -15.86 6.04
N LEU A 148 1.60 -16.05 6.93
CA LEU A 148 1.24 -15.06 7.95
C LEU A 148 2.33 -15.00 9.02
N GLY A 149 3.00 -13.85 9.11
CA GLY A 149 3.99 -13.57 10.15
C GLY A 149 3.36 -13.40 11.53
N GLU A 150 4.19 -13.41 12.58
CA GLU A 150 3.75 -13.23 13.98
C GLU A 150 3.11 -11.86 14.24
N ASP A 151 3.36 -10.88 13.38
CA ASP A 151 2.78 -9.53 13.41
C ASP A 151 1.46 -9.42 12.63
N GLY A 152 0.93 -10.55 12.15
CA GLY A 152 -0.32 -10.60 11.38
C GLY A 152 -0.19 -10.00 9.97
N ILE A 153 1.02 -9.85 9.45
CA ILE A 153 1.31 -9.39 8.10
C ILE A 153 1.81 -10.58 7.28
N VAL A 154 1.33 -10.71 6.05
CA VAL A 154 1.80 -11.80 5.19
C VAL A 154 3.16 -11.46 4.61
N ASP A 155 4.14 -12.33 4.82
CA ASP A 155 5.48 -12.16 4.25
C ASP A 155 5.44 -12.55 2.75
N GLY A 156 5.48 -11.53 1.90
CA GLY A 156 5.43 -11.66 0.46
C GLY A 156 6.84 -11.72 -0.13
N GLU A 157 7.47 -12.89 -0.07
CA GLU A 157 8.53 -13.21 -1.03
C GLU A 157 7.89 -13.38 -2.41
N VAL A 158 7.71 -12.27 -3.11
CA VAL A 158 7.39 -12.30 -4.55
C VAL A 158 8.71 -12.54 -5.26
N GLU A 159 8.98 -13.79 -5.63
CA GLU A 159 10.10 -14.12 -6.52
C GLU A 159 10.05 -13.18 -7.74
N ASP A 160 11.11 -12.40 -7.95
CA ASP A 160 11.24 -11.55 -9.12
C ASP A 160 11.17 -12.46 -10.37
N PRO A 161 10.19 -12.30 -11.28
CA PRO A 161 10.04 -13.16 -12.46
C PRO A 161 11.19 -13.06 -13.48
N LYS A 162 12.31 -12.39 -13.14
CA LYS A 162 13.55 -12.31 -13.92
C LYS A 162 14.22 -13.66 -14.26
N GLY A 163 13.65 -14.79 -13.90
CA GLY A 163 14.08 -16.11 -14.35
C GLY A 163 13.38 -16.67 -15.60
N VAL A 164 12.33 -16.02 -16.15
CA VAL A 164 11.47 -16.63 -17.19
C VAL A 164 11.80 -16.17 -18.62
N PHE A 165 12.62 -15.14 -18.79
CA PHE A 165 13.09 -14.69 -20.10
C PHE A 165 14.59 -14.37 -20.07
N THR A 166 15.42 -15.40 -19.96
CA THR A 166 16.81 -15.38 -20.45
C THR A 166 16.95 -16.24 -21.69
#